data_AF-A0M638-F1
#
_entry.id   AF-A0M638-F1
#
_cell.length_a   1.000
_cell.length_b   1.000
_cell.length_c   1.000
_cell.angle_alpha   90.00
_cell.angle_beta   90.00
_cell.angle_gamma   90.00
#
_symmetry.space_group_name_H-M   'P 1'
#
loop_
_entity.id
_entity.type
_entity.pdbx_description
1 polymer ?
#
loop_
_entity_poly.entity_id
_entity_poly.type
_entity_poly.pdbx_seq_one_letter_code
_entity_poly.pdbx_strand_id
1 'polypeptide(L)'
;MKFSVFLPLILFLIFSSKSTAQNNDFEAGLFNIGIGSVLGGVGAIINKEPEQKLGKTLLKGLGQGALGGYLVFESKRLVREFAKSGNYDYVWPSKIVNSAGTSIIENAAANRDFWARWHLNIGFNRIEVNTKENFKLSYRIMPFDLAATAYQSINASPDWKMSMRVGTFVFHTDVINDDARYSGVAFGNSIKLLKGISGNTALAHEIIHTYQYEQLSGFNSFLFDFEKKYKNKIAQKIPIVEIYNKIFYTDYNLILNSIIGSIANPNEDTSGFIEAEARYFGSSETINDIRYN
;
A
#
# COMPACT_ATOMS: atom_id res chain seq x y z
N MET A 1 -7.36 2.04 -26.84
CA MET A 1 -8.20 3.05 -26.14
C MET A 1 -7.29 3.95 -25.33
N LYS A 2 -7.45 5.28 -25.41
CA LYS A 2 -6.51 6.23 -24.78
C LYS A 2 -6.71 6.21 -23.26
N PHE A 3 -5.63 5.94 -22.52
CA PHE A 3 -5.48 6.00 -21.06
C PHE A 3 -6.11 7.25 -20.40
N SER A 4 -6.22 8.33 -21.16
CA SER A 4 -6.60 9.66 -20.71
C SER A 4 -8.03 9.78 -20.17
N VAL A 5 -8.92 8.81 -20.41
CA VAL A 5 -10.34 8.92 -20.03
C VAL A 5 -10.68 8.21 -18.71
N PHE A 6 -9.94 7.17 -18.32
CA PHE A 6 -10.24 6.41 -17.10
C PHE A 6 -9.58 6.97 -15.85
N LEU A 7 -8.37 7.54 -15.98
CA LEU A 7 -7.65 8.14 -14.86
C LEU A 7 -8.43 9.29 -14.18
N PRO A 8 -9.07 10.23 -14.92
CA PRO A 8 -9.88 11.29 -14.32
C PRO A 8 -11.13 10.75 -13.61
N LEU A 9 -11.74 9.68 -14.13
CA LEU A 9 -12.95 9.09 -13.56
C LEU A 9 -12.67 8.37 -12.23
N ILE A 10 -11.52 7.70 -12.13
CA ILE A 10 -11.08 7.03 -10.90
C ILE A 10 -10.70 8.06 -9.84
N LEU A 11 -9.96 9.10 -10.22
CA LEU A 11 -9.69 10.23 -9.33
C LEU A 11 -11.01 10.87 -8.89
N PHE A 12 -11.95 11.12 -9.81
CA PHE A 12 -13.27 11.69 -9.47
C PHE A 12 -14.06 10.83 -8.47
N LEU A 13 -14.09 9.50 -8.63
CA LEU A 13 -14.78 8.60 -7.68
C LEU A 13 -14.11 8.53 -6.30
N ILE A 14 -12.78 8.66 -6.24
CA ILE A 14 -12.03 8.70 -4.97
C ILE A 14 -12.24 10.03 -4.23
N PHE A 15 -12.40 11.15 -4.96
CA PHE A 15 -12.42 12.50 -4.37
C PHE A 15 -13.80 13.15 -4.22
N SER A 16 -14.88 12.54 -4.75
CA SER A 16 -16.24 13.14 -4.71
C SER A 16 -16.99 12.99 -3.37
N SER A 17 -16.42 12.25 -2.40
CA SER A 17 -17.04 12.15 -1.08
C SER A 17 -16.27 13.02 -0.10
N LYS A 18 -16.96 13.98 0.53
CA LYS A 18 -16.62 14.40 1.89
C LYS A 18 -16.73 13.13 2.75
N SER A 19 -15.68 12.32 2.74
CA SER A 19 -15.71 10.95 3.23
C SER A 19 -15.69 11.05 4.75
N THR A 20 -16.88 11.03 5.35
CA THR A 20 -17.04 10.69 6.76
C THR A 20 -16.18 9.46 7.03
N ALA A 21 -15.28 9.56 8.01
CA ALA A 21 -14.48 8.44 8.49
C ALA A 21 -15.34 7.16 8.54
N GLN A 22 -14.77 6.02 8.12
CA GLN A 22 -15.45 4.73 8.18
C GLN A 22 -15.88 4.49 9.63
N ASN A 23 -17.18 4.44 9.91
CA ASN A 23 -17.66 4.41 11.29
C ASN A 23 -17.73 2.98 11.84
N ASN A 24 -17.65 1.98 10.97
CA ASN A 24 -17.80 0.57 11.33
C ASN A 24 -17.08 -0.36 10.32
N ASP A 25 -16.94 -1.62 10.73
CA ASP A 25 -16.26 -2.68 9.96
C ASP A 25 -16.93 -2.92 8.60
N PHE A 26 -18.24 -2.73 8.50
CA PHE A 26 -18.96 -2.94 7.24
C PHE A 26 -18.63 -1.85 6.21
N GLU A 27 -18.66 -0.58 6.60
CA GLU A 27 -18.24 0.56 5.76
C GLU A 27 -16.77 0.41 5.34
N ALA A 28 -15.90 0.08 6.29
CA ALA A 28 -14.48 -0.12 6.04
C ALA A 28 -14.20 -1.29 5.08
N GLY A 29 -14.92 -2.40 5.26
CA GLY A 29 -14.85 -3.57 4.40
C GLY A 29 -15.33 -3.26 2.99
N LEU A 30 -16.51 -2.65 2.83
CA LEU A 30 -17.03 -2.24 1.54
C LEU A 30 -16.10 -1.28 0.80
N PHE A 31 -15.47 -0.35 1.53
CA PHE A 31 -14.53 0.59 0.94
C PHE A 31 -13.29 -0.10 0.37
N ASN A 32 -12.62 -0.94 1.17
CA ASN A 32 -11.42 -1.67 0.74
C ASN A 32 -11.72 -2.66 -0.39
N ILE A 33 -12.86 -3.37 -0.33
CA ILE A 33 -13.37 -4.21 -1.42
C ILE A 33 -13.64 -3.37 -2.67
N GLY A 34 -14.29 -2.22 -2.53
CA GLY A 34 -14.63 -1.31 -3.61
C GLY A 34 -13.39 -0.77 -4.33
N ILE A 35 -12.42 -0.25 -3.59
CA ILE A 35 -11.14 0.20 -4.15
C ILE A 35 -10.43 -0.94 -4.86
N GLY A 36 -10.27 -2.09 -4.19
CA GLY A 36 -9.63 -3.26 -4.78
C GLY A 36 -10.30 -3.67 -6.09
N SER A 37 -11.64 -3.71 -6.11
CA SER A 37 -12.45 -3.99 -7.30
C SER A 37 -12.15 -3.02 -8.43
N VAL A 38 -12.23 -1.70 -8.17
CA VAL A 38 -12.00 -0.67 -9.19
C VAL A 38 -10.59 -0.76 -9.76
N LEU A 39 -9.57 -0.87 -8.90
CA LEU A 39 -8.17 -1.00 -9.34
C LEU A 39 -7.96 -2.25 -10.19
N GLY A 40 -8.47 -3.40 -9.73
CA GLY A 40 -8.39 -4.66 -10.46
C GLY A 40 -9.13 -4.62 -11.80
N GLY A 41 -10.36 -4.11 -11.83
CA GLY A 41 -11.21 -4.05 -13.01
C GLY A 41 -10.67 -3.11 -14.10
N VAL A 42 -10.32 -1.88 -13.72
CA VAL A 42 -9.76 -0.90 -14.66
C VAL A 42 -8.40 -1.38 -15.16
N GLY A 43 -7.52 -1.81 -14.25
CA GLY A 43 -6.20 -2.31 -14.64
C GLY A 43 -6.31 -3.49 -15.59
N ALA A 44 -7.24 -4.42 -15.32
CA ALA A 44 -7.45 -5.57 -16.19
C ALA A 44 -7.85 -5.17 -17.62
N ILE A 45 -8.73 -4.16 -17.77
CA ILE A 45 -9.10 -3.64 -19.10
C ILE A 45 -7.89 -2.99 -19.78
N ILE A 46 -7.10 -2.21 -19.03
CA ILE A 46 -5.91 -1.55 -19.54
C ILE A 46 -4.91 -2.57 -20.10
N ASN A 47 -4.63 -3.63 -19.33
CA ASN A 47 -3.67 -4.69 -19.67
C ASN A 47 -4.34 -5.89 -20.37
N LYS A 48 -5.47 -5.66 -21.04
CA LYS A 48 -6.20 -6.70 -21.77
C LYS A 48 -5.50 -7.01 -23.10
N GLU A 49 -5.25 -8.29 -23.37
CA GLU A 49 -4.78 -8.71 -24.70
C GLU A 49 -5.86 -8.46 -25.78
N PRO A 50 -5.50 -8.13 -27.03
CA PRO A 50 -6.45 -7.72 -28.08
C PRO A 50 -7.64 -8.68 -28.28
N GLU A 51 -7.38 -9.98 -28.21
CA GLU A 51 -8.32 -11.09 -28.44
C GLU A 51 -9.28 -11.38 -27.27
N GLN A 52 -9.00 -10.87 -26.07
CA GLN A 52 -9.84 -11.14 -24.90
C GLN A 52 -11.15 -10.32 -24.92
N LYS A 53 -12.24 -10.88 -24.39
CA LYS A 53 -13.52 -10.16 -24.31
C LYS A 53 -13.52 -9.14 -23.17
N LEU A 54 -13.84 -7.88 -23.47
CA LEU A 54 -13.84 -6.77 -22.49
C LEU A 54 -14.63 -7.09 -21.22
N GLY A 55 -15.89 -7.54 -21.36
CA GLY A 55 -16.75 -7.82 -20.19
C GLY A 55 -16.22 -8.95 -19.30
N LYS A 56 -15.66 -10.01 -19.90
CA LYS A 56 -15.05 -11.12 -19.14
C LYS A 56 -13.81 -10.65 -18.39
N THR A 57 -12.97 -9.85 -19.03
CA THR A 57 -11.76 -9.28 -18.41
C THR A 57 -12.11 -8.32 -17.27
N LEU A 58 -13.08 -7.43 -17.48
CA LEU A 58 -13.55 -6.51 -16.45
C LEU A 58 -14.10 -7.26 -15.24
N LEU A 59 -15.00 -8.23 -15.44
CA LEU A 59 -15.60 -8.99 -14.33
C LEU A 59 -14.55 -9.80 -13.57
N LYS A 60 -13.58 -10.40 -14.26
CA LYS A 60 -12.43 -11.08 -13.63
C LYS A 60 -11.64 -10.10 -12.77
N GLY A 61 -11.28 -8.94 -13.32
CA GLY A 61 -10.51 -7.91 -12.62
C GLY A 61 -11.24 -7.35 -11.40
N LEU A 62 -12.54 -7.04 -11.54
CA LEU A 62 -13.40 -6.60 -10.44
C LEU A 62 -13.45 -7.67 -9.33
N GLY A 63 -13.72 -8.93 -9.67
CA GLY A 63 -13.86 -10.00 -8.68
C GLY A 63 -12.54 -10.34 -7.95
N GLN A 64 -11.43 -10.41 -8.67
CA GLN A 64 -10.12 -10.62 -8.05
C GLN A 64 -9.71 -9.40 -7.21
N GLY A 65 -9.95 -8.19 -7.73
CA GLY A 65 -9.74 -6.94 -6.99
C GLY A 65 -10.54 -6.89 -5.69
N ALA A 66 -11.82 -7.29 -5.72
CA ALA A 66 -12.69 -7.39 -4.55
C ALA A 66 -12.12 -8.34 -3.48
N LEU A 67 -11.66 -9.52 -3.90
CA LEU A 67 -11.04 -10.50 -3.01
C LEU A 67 -9.77 -9.95 -2.36
N GLY A 68 -8.91 -9.30 -3.14
CA GLY A 68 -7.71 -8.68 -2.62
C GLY A 68 -8.02 -7.53 -1.65
N GLY A 69 -9.02 -6.70 -1.97
CA GLY A 69 -9.52 -5.64 -1.09
C GLY A 69 -10.08 -6.17 0.23
N TYR A 70 -10.78 -7.31 0.21
CA TYR A 70 -11.25 -7.96 1.44
C TYR A 70 -10.07 -8.41 2.34
N LEU A 71 -9.03 -9.02 1.78
CA LEU A 71 -7.85 -9.39 2.57
C LEU A 71 -7.13 -8.16 3.14
N VAL A 72 -7.02 -7.08 2.38
CA VAL A 72 -6.49 -5.81 2.88
C VAL A 72 -7.31 -5.28 4.05
N PHE A 73 -8.63 -5.41 4.03
CA PHE A 73 -9.47 -5.04 5.16
C PHE A 73 -9.20 -5.91 6.41
N GLU A 74 -9.14 -7.23 6.24
CA GLU A 74 -8.84 -8.15 7.34
C GLU A 74 -7.44 -7.95 7.93
N SER A 75 -6.44 -7.58 7.11
CA SER A 75 -5.11 -7.23 7.62
C SER A 75 -5.16 -6.02 8.54
N LYS A 76 -5.93 -4.98 8.18
CA LYS A 76 -6.12 -3.78 9.01
C LYS A 76 -6.86 -4.11 10.31
N ARG A 77 -7.84 -5.04 10.29
CA ARG A 77 -8.49 -5.54 11.53
C ARG A 77 -7.51 -6.23 12.47
N LEU A 78 -6.58 -7.04 11.95
CA LEU A 78 -5.53 -7.65 12.76
C LEU A 78 -4.60 -6.60 13.40
N VAL A 79 -4.26 -5.53 12.67
CA VAL A 79 -3.51 -4.40 13.26
C VAL A 79 -4.29 -3.71 14.38
N ARG A 80 -5.62 -3.60 14.24
CA ARG A 80 -6.47 -3.08 15.32
C ARG A 80 -6.50 -3.97 16.55
N GLU A 81 -6.49 -5.29 16.38
CA GLU A 81 -6.36 -6.22 17.52
C GLU A 81 -4.97 -6.10 18.19
N PHE A 82 -3.91 -5.84 17.43
CA PHE A 82 -2.62 -5.43 18.00
C PHE A 82 -2.72 -4.10 18.77
N ALA A 83 -3.38 -3.08 18.22
CA ALA A 83 -3.53 -1.79 18.89
C ALA A 83 -4.23 -1.91 20.26
N LYS A 84 -5.29 -2.74 20.33
CA LYS A 84 -6.07 -2.99 21.56
C LYS A 84 -5.32 -3.85 22.58
N SER A 85 -4.69 -4.93 22.14
CA SER A 85 -4.13 -5.95 23.03
C SER A 85 -2.65 -5.75 23.35
N GLY A 86 -1.92 -5.02 22.48
CA GLY A 86 -0.47 -5.00 22.48
C GLY A 86 0.19 -6.32 22.09
N ASN A 87 -0.59 -7.31 21.63
CA ASN A 87 -0.05 -8.61 21.26
C ASN A 87 0.57 -8.58 19.85
N TYR A 88 1.90 -8.69 19.80
CA TYR A 88 2.66 -8.71 18.55
C TYR A 88 2.37 -9.93 17.66
N ASP A 89 1.72 -10.97 18.19
CA ASP A 89 1.30 -12.14 17.41
C ASP A 89 0.32 -11.79 16.29
N TYR A 90 -0.36 -10.64 16.36
CA TYR A 90 -1.22 -10.16 15.28
C TYR A 90 -0.47 -9.45 14.15
N VAL A 91 0.75 -8.97 14.36
CA VAL A 91 1.43 -8.05 13.43
C VAL A 91 2.01 -8.76 12.21
N TRP A 92 2.66 -9.92 12.39
CA TRP A 92 3.14 -10.70 11.25
C TRP A 92 2.00 -11.28 10.41
N PRO A 93 0.95 -11.87 11.02
CA PRO A 93 -0.24 -12.27 10.27
C PRO A 93 -0.88 -11.12 9.51
N SER A 94 -1.00 -9.93 10.11
CA SER A 94 -1.53 -8.78 9.39
C SER A 94 -0.68 -8.42 8.17
N LYS A 95 0.66 -8.47 8.29
CA LYS A 95 1.57 -8.15 7.18
C LYS A 95 1.44 -9.16 6.04
N ILE A 96 1.34 -10.45 6.36
CA ILE A 96 1.16 -11.53 5.39
C ILE A 96 -0.19 -11.41 4.68
N VAL A 97 -1.27 -11.15 5.43
CA VAL A 97 -2.61 -10.97 4.86
C VAL A 97 -2.66 -9.70 3.98
N ASN A 98 -1.99 -8.62 4.37
CA ASN A 98 -1.89 -7.40 3.55
C ASN A 98 -1.11 -7.66 2.25
N SER A 99 0.03 -8.34 2.36
CA SER A 99 0.86 -8.78 1.23
C SER A 99 0.07 -9.67 0.26
N ALA A 100 -0.76 -10.57 0.79
CA ALA A 100 -1.65 -11.40 -0.01
C ALA A 100 -2.70 -10.57 -0.75
N GLY A 101 -3.39 -9.67 -0.04
CA GLY A 101 -4.42 -8.81 -0.63
C GLY A 101 -3.87 -7.88 -1.71
N THR A 102 -2.74 -7.22 -1.44
CA THR A 102 -2.07 -6.34 -2.42
C THR A 102 -1.55 -7.11 -3.64
N SER A 103 -0.97 -8.30 -3.44
CA SER A 103 -0.56 -9.18 -4.55
C SER A 103 -1.73 -9.57 -5.47
N ILE A 104 -2.90 -9.86 -4.89
CA ILE A 104 -4.11 -10.19 -5.65
C ILE A 104 -4.59 -8.98 -6.46
N ILE A 105 -4.61 -7.78 -5.85
CA ILE A 105 -4.98 -6.53 -6.53
C ILE A 105 -4.00 -6.23 -7.68
N GLU A 106 -2.69 -6.36 -7.45
CA GLU A 106 -1.66 -6.21 -8.49
C GLU A 106 -1.87 -7.22 -9.64
N ASN A 107 -2.15 -8.50 -9.34
CA ASN A 107 -2.42 -9.50 -10.37
C ASN A 107 -3.69 -9.20 -11.16
N ALA A 108 -4.77 -8.81 -10.47
CA ALA A 108 -6.03 -8.42 -11.10
C ALA A 108 -5.81 -7.24 -12.05
N ALA A 109 -5.14 -6.19 -11.58
CA ALA A 109 -4.83 -5.00 -12.35
C ALA A 109 -3.87 -5.28 -13.51
N ALA A 110 -2.99 -6.27 -13.39
CA ALA A 110 -2.12 -6.73 -14.48
C ALA A 110 -2.78 -7.79 -15.39
N ASN A 111 -4.09 -8.04 -15.24
CA ASN A 111 -4.86 -9.04 -15.98
C ASN A 111 -4.30 -10.48 -15.88
N ARG A 112 -3.71 -10.83 -14.73
CA ARG A 112 -3.19 -12.16 -14.41
C ARG A 112 -4.22 -12.95 -13.59
N ASP A 113 -3.89 -14.20 -13.27
CA ASP A 113 -4.64 -14.94 -12.27
C ASP A 113 -4.17 -14.54 -10.88
N PHE A 114 -5.06 -14.56 -9.89
CA PHE A 114 -4.79 -14.00 -8.56
C PHE A 114 -3.57 -14.65 -7.88
N TRP A 115 -3.27 -15.91 -8.21
CA TRP A 115 -2.17 -16.68 -7.64
C TRP A 115 -0.84 -16.51 -8.39
N ALA A 116 -0.83 -15.83 -9.55
CA ALA A 116 0.29 -15.86 -10.48
C ALA A 116 1.57 -15.26 -9.88
N ARG A 117 1.45 -14.17 -9.11
CA ARG A 117 2.58 -13.53 -8.44
C ARG A 117 2.21 -13.06 -7.05
N TRP A 118 3.00 -13.46 -6.06
CA TRP A 118 2.90 -12.98 -4.71
C TRP A 118 4.13 -12.15 -4.36
N HIS A 119 3.98 -11.16 -3.51
CA HIS A 119 5.11 -10.41 -3.00
C HIS A 119 4.92 -10.05 -1.54
N LEU A 120 6.01 -10.09 -0.77
CA LEU A 120 6.09 -9.58 0.58
C LEU A 120 7.12 -8.44 0.61
N ASN A 121 6.71 -7.30 1.13
CA ASN A 121 7.59 -6.14 1.31
C ASN A 121 8.03 -6.06 2.78
N ILE A 122 9.33 -5.88 3.00
CA ILE A 122 9.94 -5.61 4.31
C ILE A 122 10.82 -4.38 4.15
N GLY A 123 10.29 -3.21 4.51
CA GLY A 123 10.96 -1.96 4.16
C GLY A 123 11.08 -1.79 2.65
N PHE A 124 12.28 -1.44 2.18
CA PHE A 124 12.60 -1.37 0.75
C PHE A 124 12.85 -2.72 0.09
N ASN A 125 12.76 -3.84 0.83
CA ASN A 125 13.03 -5.17 0.31
C ASN A 125 11.73 -5.80 -0.18
N ARG A 126 11.72 -6.32 -1.40
CA ARG A 126 10.57 -7.00 -1.99
C ARG A 126 10.93 -8.42 -2.37
N ILE A 127 10.28 -9.39 -1.75
CA ILE A 127 10.43 -10.82 -2.01
C ILE A 127 9.26 -11.23 -2.89
N GLU A 128 9.51 -11.65 -4.13
CA GLU A 128 8.49 -12.05 -5.09
C GLU A 128 8.52 -13.56 -5.33
N VAL A 129 7.35 -14.19 -5.35
CA VAL A 129 7.15 -15.57 -5.76
C VAL A 129 6.26 -15.56 -6.99
N ASN A 130 6.82 -15.96 -8.14
CA ASN A 130 6.04 -16.21 -9.35
C ASN A 130 5.73 -17.70 -9.44
N THR A 131 4.45 -18.03 -9.60
CA THR A 131 3.96 -19.41 -9.70
C THR A 131 3.46 -19.74 -11.11
N LYS A 132 3.30 -18.74 -11.98
CA LYS A 132 2.86 -18.95 -13.36
C LYS A 132 4.00 -19.55 -14.18
N GLU A 133 3.71 -20.66 -14.85
CA GLU A 133 4.61 -21.45 -15.71
C GLU A 133 5.77 -22.15 -14.98
N ASN A 134 6.53 -21.46 -14.11
CA ASN A 134 7.57 -22.05 -13.28
C ASN A 134 7.67 -21.32 -11.93
N PHE A 135 7.90 -22.08 -10.85
CA PHE A 135 8.19 -21.48 -9.55
C PHE A 135 9.49 -20.68 -9.60
N LYS A 136 9.40 -19.37 -9.35
CA LYS A 136 10.56 -18.48 -9.30
C LYS A 136 10.49 -17.57 -8.09
N LEU A 137 11.45 -17.71 -7.19
CA LEU A 137 11.73 -16.77 -6.12
C LEU A 137 12.65 -15.67 -6.63
N SER A 138 12.29 -14.41 -6.39
CA SER A 138 13.10 -13.24 -6.74
C SER A 138 13.17 -12.28 -5.56
N TYR A 139 14.33 -11.68 -5.36
CA TYR A 139 14.52 -10.61 -4.41
C TYR A 139 14.79 -9.32 -5.18
N ARG A 140 14.10 -8.24 -4.79
CA ARG A 140 14.19 -6.94 -5.46
C ARG A 140 14.25 -5.82 -4.44
N ILE A 141 14.88 -4.72 -4.84
CA ILE A 141 14.98 -3.50 -4.04
C ILE A 141 14.00 -2.47 -4.61
N MET A 142 13.23 -1.83 -3.74
CA MET A 142 12.31 -0.74 -4.05
C MET A 142 13.05 0.60 -3.89
N PRO A 143 13.45 1.28 -4.99
CA PRO A 143 14.37 2.41 -4.90
C PRO A 143 13.82 3.60 -4.11
N PHE A 144 12.53 3.92 -4.24
CA PHE A 144 11.93 5.03 -3.52
C PHE A 144 11.80 4.75 -2.03
N ASP A 145 11.42 3.53 -1.65
CA ASP A 145 11.44 3.10 -0.24
C ASP A 145 12.86 3.04 0.33
N LEU A 146 13.86 2.67 -0.48
CA LEU A 146 15.26 2.69 -0.05
C LEU A 146 15.71 4.13 0.25
N ALA A 147 15.36 5.07 -0.63
CA ALA A 147 15.65 6.49 -0.41
C ALA A 147 14.90 7.03 0.83
N ALA A 148 13.62 6.67 1.02
CA ALA A 148 12.84 7.03 2.20
C ALA A 148 13.46 6.47 3.49
N THR A 149 13.87 5.19 3.47
CA THR A 149 14.55 4.53 4.59
C THR A 149 15.88 5.19 4.90
N ALA A 150 16.69 5.50 3.88
CA ALA A 150 17.96 6.20 4.05
C ALA A 150 17.76 7.59 4.66
N TYR A 151 16.78 8.34 4.18
CA TYR A 151 16.42 9.65 4.76
C TYR A 151 16.02 9.54 6.23
N GLN A 152 15.21 8.54 6.61
CA GLN A 152 14.87 8.32 8.02
C GLN A 152 16.09 7.94 8.86
N SER A 153 16.99 7.08 8.34
CA SER A 153 18.19 6.65 9.05
C SER A 153 19.20 7.77 9.34
N ILE A 154 19.21 8.83 8.53
CA ILE A 154 20.04 10.02 8.75
C ILE A 154 19.48 10.88 9.88
N ASN A 155 18.15 10.89 10.07
CA ASN A 155 17.45 11.81 10.96
C ASN A 155 16.88 11.14 12.22
N ALA A 156 17.09 9.83 12.40
CA ALA A 156 16.54 9.05 13.50
C ALA A 156 17.40 7.80 13.79
N SER A 157 17.29 7.26 15.00
CA SER A 157 18.02 6.07 15.43
C SER A 157 17.27 4.79 15.07
N PRO A 158 17.87 3.82 14.38
CA PRO A 158 17.17 2.58 14.02
C PRO A 158 16.86 1.71 15.25
N ASP A 159 15.65 1.16 15.29
CA ASP A 159 15.26 0.10 16.24
C ASP A 159 15.08 -1.22 15.48
N TRP A 160 16.16 -1.97 15.37
CA TRP A 160 16.17 -3.25 14.66
C TRP A 160 15.27 -4.30 15.32
N LYS A 161 15.15 -4.27 16.65
CA LYS A 161 14.33 -5.23 17.39
C LYS A 161 12.86 -4.99 17.08
N MET A 162 12.41 -3.75 17.12
CA MET A 162 11.06 -3.40 16.70
C MET A 162 10.86 -3.68 15.22
N SER A 163 11.84 -3.33 14.37
CA SER A 163 11.75 -3.54 12.93
C SER A 163 11.47 -5.01 12.56
N MET A 164 12.16 -5.95 13.22
CA MET A 164 11.93 -7.38 13.02
C MET A 164 10.57 -7.85 13.57
N ARG A 165 10.08 -7.25 14.66
CA ARG A 165 8.77 -7.59 15.24
C ARG A 165 7.62 -7.18 14.34
N VAL A 166 7.75 -6.04 13.66
CA VAL A 166 6.67 -5.50 12.82
C VAL A 166 6.82 -5.76 11.32
N GLY A 167 7.99 -6.27 10.89
CA GLY A 167 8.25 -6.56 9.47
C GLY A 167 8.39 -5.30 8.61
N THR A 168 8.78 -4.18 9.20
CA THR A 168 9.06 -2.90 8.52
C THR A 168 10.15 -2.15 9.28
N PHE A 169 10.92 -1.28 8.63
CA PHE A 169 11.98 -0.55 9.34
C PHE A 169 11.37 0.49 10.29
N VAL A 170 11.77 0.45 11.55
CA VAL A 170 11.34 1.37 12.61
C VAL A 170 12.53 2.17 13.10
N PHE A 171 12.35 3.48 13.18
CA PHE A 171 13.31 4.44 13.67
C PHE A 171 12.71 5.23 14.84
N HIS A 172 13.56 5.67 15.77
CA HIS A 172 13.17 6.51 16.89
C HIS A 172 13.86 7.87 16.82
N THR A 173 13.10 8.92 17.08
CA THR A 173 13.56 10.31 17.08
C THR A 173 13.11 11.02 18.35
N ASP A 174 13.81 12.10 18.70
CA ASP A 174 13.42 12.98 19.81
C ASP A 174 12.40 14.04 19.38
N VAL A 175 12.23 14.26 18.06
CA VAL A 175 11.31 15.24 17.48
C VAL A 175 10.70 14.70 16.18
N ILE A 176 9.38 14.84 16.01
CA ILE A 176 8.65 14.58 14.77
C ILE A 176 8.01 15.90 14.32
N ASN A 177 8.71 16.64 13.44
CA ASN A 177 8.37 18.02 13.05
C ASN A 177 8.24 18.98 14.25
N ASP A 178 8.12 20.29 13.99
CA ASP A 178 7.93 21.31 15.04
C ASP A 178 6.53 21.27 15.69
N ASP A 179 5.70 20.28 15.35
CA ASP A 179 4.34 20.14 15.82
C ASP A 179 4.20 18.97 16.79
N ALA A 180 3.92 19.28 18.05
CA ALA A 180 3.83 18.32 19.17
C ALA A 180 2.68 17.30 19.06
N ARG A 181 1.89 17.33 17.99
CA ARG A 181 0.70 16.48 17.80
C ARG A 181 1.00 15.07 17.27
N TYR A 182 2.20 14.80 16.76
CA TYR A 182 2.52 13.52 16.13
C TYR A 182 3.40 12.64 17.02
N SER A 183 2.94 11.41 17.29
CA SER A 183 3.70 10.37 18.01
C SER A 183 4.41 9.37 17.08
N GLY A 184 4.14 9.48 15.78
CA GLY A 184 4.71 8.65 14.73
C GLY A 184 4.58 9.32 13.35
N VAL A 185 5.34 8.83 12.38
CA VAL A 185 5.14 9.11 10.95
C VAL A 185 5.66 7.96 10.10
N ALA A 186 4.83 7.47 9.20
CA ALA A 186 5.22 6.56 8.14
C ALA A 186 5.64 7.34 6.89
N PHE A 187 6.80 6.99 6.32
CA PHE A 187 7.28 7.54 5.07
C PHE A 187 7.82 6.41 4.20
N GLY A 188 7.08 6.13 3.12
CA GLY A 188 7.21 4.89 2.35
C GLY A 188 6.93 3.67 3.24
N ASN A 189 7.69 2.60 3.03
CA ASN A 189 7.67 1.40 3.87
C ASN A 189 8.59 1.52 5.10
N SER A 190 8.60 2.67 5.78
CA SER A 190 9.42 2.85 6.99
C SER A 190 8.72 3.77 7.98
N ILE A 191 8.86 3.47 9.26
CA ILE A 191 8.15 4.13 10.38
C ILE A 191 9.17 4.88 11.24
N LYS A 192 8.85 6.12 11.59
CA LYS A 192 9.57 6.92 12.59
C LYS A 192 8.67 7.17 13.78
N LEU A 193 9.15 6.92 14.99
CA LEU A 193 8.43 7.04 16.26
C LEU A 193 9.11 8.02 17.22
N LEU A 194 8.32 8.70 18.03
CA LEU A 194 8.81 9.62 19.05
C LEU A 194 9.24 8.86 20.31
N LYS A 195 10.48 9.06 20.76
CA LYS A 195 10.99 8.37 21.95
C LYS A 195 10.14 8.66 23.19
N GLY A 196 9.84 7.61 23.95
CA GLY A 196 9.16 7.70 25.24
C GLY A 196 7.66 7.98 25.19
N ILE A 197 7.08 8.22 24.01
CA ILE A 197 5.64 8.55 23.85
C ILE A 197 4.91 7.54 22.95
N SER A 198 5.60 6.89 22.00
CA SER A 198 4.96 5.97 21.06
C SER A 198 4.53 4.66 21.71
N GLY A 199 3.24 4.57 22.06
CA GLY A 199 2.59 3.32 22.46
C GLY A 199 2.19 2.43 21.28
N ASN A 200 1.59 1.27 21.57
CA ASN A 200 1.14 0.32 20.54
C ASN A 200 0.14 0.94 19.55
N THR A 201 -0.71 1.86 20.00
CA THR A 201 -1.64 2.64 19.16
C THR A 201 -0.91 3.47 18.11
N ALA A 202 0.14 4.20 18.49
CA ALA A 202 0.94 5.00 17.55
C ALA A 202 1.61 4.09 16.52
N LEU A 203 2.23 3.00 16.96
CA LEU A 203 2.84 2.03 16.06
C LEU A 203 1.80 1.37 15.13
N ALA A 204 0.62 1.02 15.64
CA ALA A 204 -0.47 0.47 14.84
C ALA A 204 -0.96 1.47 13.78
N HIS A 205 -1.16 2.74 14.15
CA HIS A 205 -1.51 3.83 13.24
C HIS A 205 -0.50 3.94 12.10
N GLU A 206 0.80 3.94 12.41
CA GLU A 206 1.85 3.99 11.38
C GLU A 206 1.93 2.72 10.53
N ILE A 207 1.64 1.54 11.09
CA ILE A 207 1.54 0.30 10.29
C ILE A 207 0.42 0.42 9.26
N ILE A 208 -0.73 1.00 9.60
CA ILE A 208 -1.83 1.22 8.64
C ILE A 208 -1.39 2.12 7.49
N HIS A 209 -0.63 3.18 7.76
CA HIS A 209 -0.07 4.02 6.70
C HIS A 209 0.87 3.24 5.78
N THR A 210 1.70 2.32 6.30
CA THR A 210 2.50 1.45 5.42
C THR A 210 1.62 0.52 4.57
N TYR A 211 0.48 0.06 5.08
CA TYR A 211 -0.43 -0.80 4.30
C TYR A 211 -1.15 0.00 3.22
N GLN A 212 -1.59 1.22 3.52
CA GLN A 212 -2.17 2.15 2.56
C GLN A 212 -1.18 2.48 1.45
N TYR A 213 0.09 2.71 1.80
CA TYR A 213 1.17 2.89 0.84
C TYR A 213 1.34 1.66 -0.07
N GLU A 214 1.35 0.45 0.49
CA GLU A 214 1.47 -0.79 -0.30
C GLU A 214 0.26 -1.02 -1.22
N GLN A 215 -0.95 -0.62 -0.82
CA GLN A 215 -2.17 -0.74 -1.64
C GLN A 215 -2.10 0.06 -2.93
N LEU A 216 -1.33 1.14 -2.97
CA LEU A 216 -1.10 1.91 -4.20
C LEU A 216 -0.38 1.10 -5.28
N SER A 217 0.21 -0.04 -4.94
CA SER A 217 0.88 -0.92 -5.90
C SER A 217 -0.02 -1.41 -7.04
N GLY A 218 -1.34 -1.49 -6.83
CA GLY A 218 -2.31 -1.77 -7.89
C GLY A 218 -2.21 -0.79 -9.06
N PHE A 219 -1.92 0.49 -8.79
CA PHE A 219 -1.73 1.51 -9.82
C PHE A 219 -0.45 1.32 -10.63
N ASN A 220 0.59 0.69 -10.08
CA ASN A 220 1.81 0.38 -10.86
C ASN A 220 1.48 -0.51 -12.06
N SER A 221 0.43 -1.33 -11.95
CA SER A 221 -0.03 -2.16 -13.06
C SER A 221 -0.64 -1.35 -14.20
N PHE A 222 -1.05 -0.11 -13.98
CA PHE A 222 -1.50 0.77 -15.06
C PHE A 222 -0.33 1.25 -15.89
N LEU A 223 0.88 1.24 -15.35
CA LEU A 223 2.09 1.53 -16.12
C LEU A 223 2.71 0.26 -16.72
N PHE A 224 2.18 -0.93 -16.41
CA PHE A 224 2.80 -2.21 -16.76
C PHE A 224 3.01 -2.41 -18.26
N ASP A 225 1.99 -2.15 -19.09
CA ASP A 225 2.13 -2.29 -20.55
C ASP A 225 3.11 -1.27 -21.15
N PHE A 226 3.13 -0.04 -20.61
CA PHE A 226 4.12 0.96 -20.99
C PHE A 226 5.52 0.47 -20.60
N GLU A 227 5.73 0.09 -19.35
CA GLU A 227 7.00 -0.41 -18.87
C GLU A 227 7.48 -1.63 -19.66
N LYS A 228 6.65 -2.66 -19.85
CA LYS A 228 7.03 -3.87 -20.58
C LYS A 228 7.43 -3.56 -22.02
N LYS A 229 6.70 -2.68 -22.71
CA LYS A 229 6.96 -2.31 -24.11
C LYS A 229 8.25 -1.51 -24.27
N TYR A 230 8.53 -0.57 -23.37
CA TYR A 230 9.69 0.32 -23.49
C TYR A 230 10.94 -0.25 -22.80
N LYS A 231 10.82 -0.84 -21.60
CA LYS A 231 11.95 -1.44 -20.87
C LYS A 231 12.59 -2.56 -21.68
N ASN A 232 11.82 -3.44 -22.33
CA ASN A 232 12.38 -4.52 -23.14
C ASN A 232 13.15 -3.99 -24.36
N LYS A 233 12.64 -2.96 -25.03
CA LYS A 233 13.33 -2.33 -26.17
C LYS A 233 14.62 -1.60 -25.77
N ILE A 234 14.64 -1.00 -24.59
CA ILE A 234 15.81 -0.29 -24.06
C ILE A 234 16.83 -1.29 -23.50
N ALA A 235 16.38 -2.32 -22.77
CA ALA A 235 17.23 -3.35 -22.19
C ALA A 235 18.03 -4.12 -23.25
N GLN A 236 17.42 -4.39 -24.41
CA GLN A 236 18.12 -4.98 -25.57
C GLN A 236 19.27 -4.11 -26.09
N LYS A 237 19.28 -2.80 -25.80
CA LYS A 237 20.28 -1.84 -26.28
C LYS A 237 21.27 -1.41 -25.20
N ILE A 238 20.88 -1.50 -23.92
CA ILE A 238 21.66 -0.96 -22.80
C ILE A 238 21.71 -2.01 -21.66
N PRO A 239 22.84 -2.73 -21.49
CA PRO A 239 22.97 -3.80 -20.50
C PRO A 239 22.68 -3.38 -19.05
N ILE A 240 22.97 -2.12 -18.68
CA ILE A 240 22.70 -1.62 -17.33
C ILE A 240 21.20 -1.62 -16.98
N VAL A 241 20.33 -1.48 -17.98
CA VAL A 241 18.87 -1.50 -17.80
C VAL A 241 18.38 -2.91 -17.50
N GLU A 242 19.03 -3.94 -18.06
CA GLU A 242 18.74 -5.33 -17.73
C GLU A 242 19.13 -5.65 -16.27
N ILE A 243 20.33 -5.22 -15.85
CA ILE A 243 20.80 -5.36 -14.47
C ILE A 243 19.84 -4.63 -13.52
N TYR A 244 19.46 -3.39 -13.86
CA TYR A 244 18.50 -2.63 -13.09
C TYR A 244 17.17 -3.38 -12.94
N ASN A 245 16.60 -3.89 -14.04
CA ASN A 245 15.34 -4.61 -14.00
C ASN A 245 15.43 -5.94 -13.21
N LYS A 246 16.62 -6.56 -13.13
CA LYS A 246 16.81 -7.77 -12.33
C LYS A 246 16.84 -7.47 -10.82
N ILE A 247 17.44 -6.34 -10.44
CA ILE A 247 17.71 -5.99 -9.03
C ILE A 247 16.60 -5.13 -8.44
N PHE A 248 16.04 -4.20 -9.20
CA PHE A 248 15.12 -3.18 -8.69
C PHE A 248 13.68 -3.43 -9.14
N TYR A 249 12.74 -3.11 -8.24
CA TYR A 249 11.32 -2.96 -8.53
C TYR A 249 10.96 -1.49 -8.34
N THR A 250 10.74 -0.77 -9.43
CA THR A 250 10.29 0.62 -9.37
C THR A 250 8.79 0.65 -9.09
N ASP A 251 8.39 0.74 -7.83
CA ASP A 251 7.04 1.19 -7.49
C ASP A 251 6.95 2.71 -7.70
N TYR A 252 5.76 3.22 -7.98
CA TYR A 252 5.50 4.66 -8.04
C TYR A 252 4.63 5.09 -6.84
N ASN A 253 4.60 4.29 -5.77
CA ASN A 253 3.68 4.47 -4.67
C ASN A 253 3.96 5.78 -3.93
N LEU A 254 5.24 6.14 -3.74
CA LEU A 254 5.62 7.40 -3.12
C LEU A 254 5.12 8.62 -3.90
N ILE A 255 5.27 8.60 -5.22
CA ILE A 255 4.80 9.68 -6.10
C ILE A 255 3.27 9.76 -6.08
N LEU A 256 2.59 8.61 -6.18
CA LEU A 256 1.13 8.54 -6.11
C LEU A 256 0.61 9.04 -4.76
N ASN A 257 1.25 8.65 -3.66
CA ASN A 257 0.88 9.10 -2.33
C ASN A 257 1.03 10.62 -2.18
N SER A 258 2.13 11.20 -2.68
CA SER A 258 2.32 12.65 -2.68
C SER A 258 1.27 13.38 -3.53
N ILE A 259 0.90 12.84 -4.70
CA ILE A 259 -0.15 13.41 -5.56
C ILE A 259 -1.51 13.36 -4.84
N ILE A 260 -1.87 12.21 -4.26
CA ILE A 260 -3.12 12.05 -3.51
C ILE A 260 -3.15 13.04 -2.35
N GLY A 261 -2.07 13.16 -1.57
CA GLY A 261 -1.96 14.13 -0.48
C GLY A 261 -2.14 15.58 -0.95
N SER A 262 -1.50 15.94 -2.06
CA SER A 262 -1.57 17.31 -2.62
C SER A 262 -2.97 17.68 -3.13
N ILE A 263 -3.73 16.70 -3.62
CA ILE A 263 -5.11 16.89 -4.11
C ILE A 263 -6.11 16.87 -2.94
N ALA A 264 -5.85 16.11 -1.88
CA ALA A 264 -6.81 15.86 -0.80
C ALA A 264 -7.10 17.11 0.08
N ASN A 265 -6.13 18.00 0.33
CA ASN A 265 -6.31 19.42 0.70
C ASN A 265 -4.96 20.01 1.18
N PRO A 266 -4.58 21.23 0.77
CA PRO A 266 -3.36 21.89 1.25
C PRO A 266 -3.48 22.61 2.61
N ASN A 267 -4.68 22.70 3.23
CA ASN A 267 -4.93 23.62 4.36
C ASN A 267 -5.57 23.02 5.63
N GLU A 268 -5.80 21.70 5.73
CA GLU A 268 -6.30 21.09 6.98
C GLU A 268 -5.51 19.83 7.35
N ASP A 269 -4.76 19.96 8.44
CA ASP A 269 -3.68 19.08 8.87
C ASP A 269 -4.15 17.75 9.51
N THR A 270 -5.43 17.38 9.54
CA THR A 270 -5.88 16.22 10.35
C THR A 270 -7.19 15.50 9.95
N SER A 271 -7.83 15.82 8.81
CA SER A 271 -9.19 15.36 8.48
C SER A 271 -9.32 14.53 7.18
N GLY A 272 -8.20 14.11 6.58
CA GLY A 272 -8.20 13.30 5.36
C GLY A 272 -8.64 11.85 5.59
N PHE A 273 -9.26 11.23 4.58
CA PHE A 273 -9.70 9.84 4.61
C PHE A 273 -8.58 8.86 5.05
N ILE A 274 -7.34 9.10 4.60
CA ILE A 274 -6.16 8.27 4.91
C ILE A 274 -5.88 8.26 6.42
N GLU A 275 -5.86 9.45 7.05
CA GLU A 275 -5.70 9.60 8.50
C GLU A 275 -6.87 9.03 9.28
N ALA A 276 -8.10 9.23 8.78
CA ALA A 276 -9.29 8.70 9.42
C ALA A 276 -9.29 7.16 9.45
N GLU A 277 -8.90 6.51 8.36
CA GLU A 277 -8.75 5.05 8.31
C GLU A 277 -7.61 4.57 9.22
N ALA A 278 -6.47 5.27 9.22
CA ALA A 278 -5.35 4.96 10.11
C ALA A 278 -5.73 5.07 11.59
N ARG A 279 -6.50 6.11 11.98
CA ARG A 279 -7.06 6.23 13.34
C ARG A 279 -8.03 5.09 13.65
N TYR A 280 -8.92 4.75 12.72
CA TYR A 280 -9.93 3.71 12.95
C TYR A 280 -9.33 2.34 13.25
N PHE A 281 -8.28 1.97 12.52
CA PHE A 281 -7.61 0.68 12.70
C PHE A 281 -6.43 0.75 13.67
N GLY A 282 -5.87 1.94 13.93
CA GLY A 282 -4.78 2.17 14.88
C GLY A 282 -5.25 2.44 16.31
N SER A 283 -6.54 2.72 16.54
CA SER A 283 -7.07 3.02 17.88
C SER A 283 -7.35 1.77 18.71
N SER A 284 -7.14 1.89 20.03
CA SER A 284 -7.64 0.95 21.02
C SER A 284 -9.13 1.16 21.32
N GLU A 285 -9.68 2.32 20.99
CA GLU A 285 -11.06 2.72 21.25
C GLU A 285 -11.95 2.55 20.02
N THR A 286 -13.16 2.02 20.22
CA THR A 286 -14.25 2.09 19.23
C THR A 286 -14.71 3.55 19.08
N ILE A 287 -14.98 4.00 17.84
CA ILE A 287 -15.29 5.39 17.43
C ILE A 287 -16.27 6.18 18.34
N ASN A 288 -17.08 5.52 19.16
CA ASN A 288 -17.98 6.19 20.10
C ASN A 288 -17.25 7.02 21.18
N ASP A 289 -15.98 6.76 21.47
CA ASP A 289 -15.20 7.52 22.46
C ASP A 289 -14.40 8.70 21.86
N ILE A 290 -14.22 8.73 20.53
CA ILE A 290 -13.41 9.75 19.84
C ILE A 290 -14.17 11.08 19.66
N ARG A 291 -15.49 11.11 19.89
CA ARG A 291 -16.31 12.34 19.79
C ARG A 291 -16.25 13.25 21.03
N TYR A 292 -15.45 12.90 22.05
CA TYR A 292 -15.44 13.62 23.34
C TYR A 292 -14.05 14.01 23.86
N ASN A 293 -13.06 14.25 22.98
CA ASN A 293 -11.82 14.94 23.37
C ASN A 293 -11.41 15.98 22.32
#